data_AF-A0A847AD27-F1
#
_entry.id   AF-A0A847AD27-F1
#
_cell.length_a   1.000
_cell.length_b   1.000
_cell.length_c   1.000
_cell.angle_alpha   90.00
_cell.angle_beta   90.00
_cell.angle_gamma   90.00
#
_symmetry.space_group_name_H-M   'P 1'
#
loop_
_entity.id
_entity.type
_entity.pdbx_description
1 polymer ?
#
loop_
_entity_poly.entity_id
_entity_poly.type
_entity_poly.pdbx_seq_one_letter_code
_entity_poly.pdbx_strand_id
1 'polypeptide(L)'
;CEEDVAKAMEKALDEGRIAGAVALHYPFPLGVATIGRVLTPGRGKPMIIASSTGTTAVGRVEAMVRNAIYGTAVAKSIGIENPTVGILNVDGAQMAFKGLGTLKEKGYPINFGASVRQDGGSILRGNDILAGAVDVCVADTLTGNVLMKMFSSFTTGGSYESMGWGYGPSVGEGWNRIISIISRASGAPVIAGALEYTARAAAGRLSEKVAAEIAEAKKAGLDAVLEGLAPKPAAAEEEVTAPPAEFTDEEIGGVDVLSIEDGVKVLWKEGIYAESSMGCTGPVIKVAEKHLERAEQILKEAGYI
;
A
#
# COMPACT_ATOMS: atom_id res chain seq x y z
N CYS A 1 -13.16 -17.34 -29.35
CA CYS A 1 -13.16 -15.91 -28.96
C CYS A 1 -12.25 -15.70 -27.74
N GLU A 2 -12.00 -14.46 -27.28
CA GLU A 2 -11.19 -14.21 -26.07
C GLU A 2 -11.75 -14.92 -24.83
N GLU A 3 -13.08 -15.05 -24.74
CA GLU A 3 -13.77 -15.77 -23.68
C GLU A 3 -13.42 -17.27 -23.65
N ASP A 4 -13.28 -17.90 -24.82
CA ASP A 4 -12.86 -19.31 -24.91
C ASP A 4 -11.42 -19.51 -24.42
N VAL A 5 -10.53 -18.53 -24.71
CA VAL A 5 -9.14 -18.56 -24.26
C VAL A 5 -9.09 -18.42 -22.73
N ALA A 6 -9.85 -17.47 -22.17
CA ALA A 6 -9.95 -17.30 -20.72
C ALA A 6 -10.50 -18.57 -20.03
N LYS A 7 -11.60 -19.15 -20.54
CA LYS A 7 -12.18 -20.39 -20.01
C LYS A 7 -11.20 -21.58 -20.10
N ALA A 8 -10.48 -21.72 -21.21
CA ALA A 8 -9.50 -22.78 -21.38
C ALA A 8 -8.32 -22.64 -20.41
N MET A 9 -7.86 -21.41 -20.18
CA MET A 9 -6.82 -21.08 -19.21
C MET A 9 -7.28 -21.37 -17.78
N GLU A 10 -8.48 -20.92 -17.39
CA GLU A 10 -9.06 -21.20 -16.07
C GLU A 10 -9.22 -22.70 -15.83
N LYS A 11 -9.77 -23.42 -16.80
CA LYS A 11 -9.87 -24.88 -16.74
C LYS A 11 -8.50 -25.53 -16.57
N ALA A 12 -7.46 -25.03 -17.26
CA ALA A 12 -6.10 -25.56 -17.12
C ALA A 12 -5.48 -25.27 -15.73
N LEU A 13 -5.79 -24.11 -15.13
CA LEU A 13 -5.39 -23.78 -13.76
C LEU A 13 -6.12 -24.66 -12.75
N ASP A 14 -7.44 -24.79 -12.87
CA ASP A 14 -8.28 -25.56 -11.94
C ASP A 14 -7.95 -27.06 -12.00
N GLU A 15 -7.57 -27.59 -13.17
CA GLU A 15 -7.10 -28.97 -13.35
C GLU A 15 -5.62 -29.16 -12.98
N GLY A 16 -4.88 -28.10 -12.64
CA GLY A 16 -3.45 -28.16 -12.32
C GLY A 16 -2.53 -28.47 -13.52
N ARG A 17 -3.03 -28.35 -14.76
CA ARG A 17 -2.22 -28.51 -15.98
C ARG A 17 -1.21 -27.39 -16.15
N ILE A 18 -1.53 -26.19 -15.64
CA ILE A 18 -0.61 -25.06 -15.52
C ILE A 18 -0.66 -24.53 -14.09
N ALA A 19 0.47 -24.05 -13.58
CA ALA A 19 0.58 -23.53 -12.20
C ALA A 19 0.35 -22.00 -12.11
N GLY A 20 0.31 -21.32 -13.25
CA GLY A 20 0.08 -19.89 -13.35
C GLY A 20 -0.02 -19.45 -14.81
N ALA A 21 -0.49 -18.24 -15.04
CA ALA A 21 -0.68 -17.68 -16.37
C ALA A 21 -0.29 -16.21 -16.45
N VAL A 22 0.13 -15.78 -17.65
CA VAL A 22 0.34 -14.38 -17.99
C VAL A 22 -0.64 -14.03 -19.10
N ALA A 23 -1.47 -13.00 -18.88
CA ALA A 23 -2.53 -12.59 -19.79
C ALA A 23 -2.45 -11.08 -20.12
N LEU A 24 -3.06 -10.66 -21.23
CA LEU A 24 -3.23 -9.24 -21.56
C LEU A 24 -4.34 -8.59 -20.73
N HIS A 25 -5.34 -9.38 -20.35
CA HIS A 25 -6.47 -8.95 -19.55
C HIS A 25 -7.03 -10.13 -18.75
N TYR A 26 -7.47 -9.86 -17.53
CA TYR A 26 -8.22 -10.80 -16.71
C TYR A 26 -9.13 -10.01 -15.75
N PRO A 27 -10.43 -10.34 -15.65
CA PRO A 27 -11.35 -9.64 -14.77
C PRO A 27 -11.20 -10.17 -13.32
N PHE A 28 -10.43 -9.46 -12.50
CA PHE A 28 -10.29 -9.80 -11.09
C PHE A 28 -11.55 -9.42 -10.30
N PRO A 29 -12.09 -10.32 -9.46
CA PRO A 29 -13.19 -9.97 -8.56
C PRO A 29 -12.72 -9.04 -7.44
N LEU A 30 -13.67 -8.37 -6.77
CA LEU A 30 -13.38 -7.62 -5.55
C LEU A 30 -12.72 -8.53 -4.50
N GLY A 31 -11.69 -8.02 -3.82
CA GLY A 31 -10.86 -8.80 -2.89
C GLY A 31 -9.58 -9.33 -3.53
N VAL A 32 -9.47 -9.29 -4.86
CA VAL A 32 -8.30 -9.77 -5.61
C VAL A 32 -7.61 -8.61 -6.32
N ALA A 33 -6.29 -8.53 -6.15
CA ALA A 33 -5.43 -7.56 -6.82
C ALA A 33 -4.12 -8.21 -7.27
N THR A 34 -3.34 -7.50 -8.08
CA THR A 34 -2.02 -7.91 -8.53
C THR A 34 -0.92 -7.14 -7.82
N ILE A 35 0.14 -7.86 -7.42
CA ILE A 35 1.30 -7.32 -6.72
C ILE A 35 2.45 -7.21 -7.71
N GLY A 36 2.65 -6.00 -8.25
CA GLY A 36 3.63 -5.75 -9.30
C GLY A 36 5.07 -5.79 -8.79
N ARG A 37 6.02 -5.89 -9.72
CA ARG A 37 7.46 -5.82 -9.42
C ARG A 37 8.17 -4.97 -10.47
N VAL A 38 8.95 -4.02 -9.99
CA VAL A 38 9.66 -3.01 -10.81
C VAL A 38 11.16 -3.08 -10.58
N LEU A 39 11.91 -2.59 -11.56
CA LEU A 39 13.33 -2.30 -11.41
C LEU A 39 13.47 -0.81 -11.09
N THR A 40 14.05 -0.48 -9.94
CA THR A 40 14.18 0.92 -9.52
C THR A 40 15.28 1.62 -10.34
N PRO A 41 15.00 2.82 -10.90
CA PRO A 41 15.92 3.46 -11.84
C PRO A 41 17.19 4.00 -11.18
N GLY A 42 17.13 4.43 -9.91
CA GLY A 42 18.25 5.07 -9.24
C GLY A 42 19.35 4.12 -8.80
N ARG A 43 19.01 2.84 -8.54
CA ARG A 43 19.97 1.83 -8.02
C ARG A 43 19.87 0.46 -8.69
N GLY A 44 18.98 0.27 -9.66
CA GLY A 44 18.78 -1.02 -10.32
C GLY A 44 18.32 -2.12 -9.38
N LYS A 45 17.67 -1.77 -8.25
CA LYS A 45 17.17 -2.76 -7.29
C LYS A 45 15.74 -3.18 -7.64
N PRO A 46 15.41 -4.49 -7.64
CA PRO A 46 14.02 -4.92 -7.70
C PRO A 46 13.24 -4.42 -6.49
N MET A 47 11.98 -4.01 -6.69
CA MET A 47 11.07 -3.61 -5.62
C MET A 47 9.65 -4.05 -5.98
N ILE A 48 8.90 -4.53 -4.99
CA ILE A 48 7.49 -4.91 -5.14
C ILE A 48 6.61 -3.68 -4.93
N ILE A 49 5.59 -3.53 -5.78
CA ILE A 49 4.53 -2.52 -5.66
C ILE A 49 3.23 -3.23 -5.26
N ALA A 50 2.79 -2.97 -4.04
CA ALA A 50 1.61 -3.59 -3.45
C ALA A 50 0.48 -2.55 -3.30
N SER A 51 -0.51 -2.45 -4.20
CA SER A 51 -0.81 -3.29 -5.37
C SER A 51 -0.85 -2.47 -6.67
N SER A 52 -1.24 -3.07 -7.80
CA SER A 52 -1.14 -2.42 -9.13
C SER A 52 -2.33 -2.60 -10.08
N THR A 53 -3.17 -3.63 -9.91
CA THR A 53 -4.41 -3.85 -10.69
C THR A 53 -5.39 -4.62 -9.82
N GLY A 54 -6.69 -4.41 -9.98
CA GLY A 54 -7.70 -5.00 -9.11
C GLY A 54 -7.78 -4.30 -7.74
N THR A 55 -8.75 -4.68 -6.93
CA THR A 55 -9.07 -3.99 -5.67
C THR A 55 -9.22 -5.02 -4.56
N THR A 56 -8.45 -4.85 -3.49
CA THR A 56 -8.45 -5.75 -2.33
C THR A 56 -9.55 -5.42 -1.32
N ALA A 57 -10.06 -4.19 -1.31
CA ALA A 57 -11.20 -3.75 -0.50
C ALA A 57 -11.83 -2.47 -1.07
N VAL A 58 -13.08 -2.18 -0.71
CA VAL A 58 -13.77 -0.95 -1.15
C VAL A 58 -13.13 0.30 -0.54
N GLY A 59 -12.75 0.23 0.74
CA GLY A 59 -12.06 1.33 1.43
C GLY A 59 -10.58 1.39 1.06
N ARG A 60 -10.08 2.59 0.72
CA ARG A 60 -8.67 2.82 0.36
C ARG A 60 -7.70 2.37 1.45
N VAL A 61 -7.94 2.76 2.69
CA VAL A 61 -7.04 2.44 3.82
C VAL A 61 -7.05 0.94 4.13
N GLU A 62 -8.23 0.32 4.15
CA GLU A 62 -8.36 -1.13 4.28
C GLU A 62 -7.58 -1.85 3.16
N ALA A 63 -7.75 -1.39 1.91
CA ALA A 63 -7.06 -1.96 0.77
C ALA A 63 -5.54 -1.86 0.92
N MET A 64 -5.01 -0.74 1.42
CA MET A 64 -3.57 -0.58 1.68
C MET A 64 -3.05 -1.53 2.75
N VAL A 65 -3.79 -1.74 3.85
CA VAL A 65 -3.42 -2.73 4.89
C VAL A 65 -3.38 -4.15 4.30
N ARG A 66 -4.41 -4.54 3.53
CA ARG A 66 -4.45 -5.84 2.84
C ARG A 66 -3.32 -5.97 1.82
N ASN A 67 -3.01 -4.90 1.07
CA ASN A 67 -1.92 -4.87 0.11
C ASN A 67 -0.57 -5.13 0.79
N ALA A 68 -0.33 -4.59 1.99
CA ALA A 68 0.90 -4.86 2.74
C ALA A 68 1.07 -6.35 3.09
N ILE A 69 0.00 -7.01 3.54
CA ILE A 69 -0.04 -8.44 3.86
C ILE A 69 0.21 -9.27 2.58
N TYR A 70 -0.50 -8.93 1.50
CA TYR A 70 -0.35 -9.63 0.23
C TYR A 70 1.02 -9.42 -0.43
N GLY A 71 1.56 -8.21 -0.36
CA GLY A 71 2.91 -7.88 -0.81
C GLY A 71 3.98 -8.67 -0.06
N THR A 72 3.81 -8.82 1.25
CA THR A 72 4.66 -9.65 2.11
C THR A 72 4.60 -11.13 1.68
N ALA A 73 3.40 -11.66 1.45
CA ALA A 73 3.21 -13.03 0.99
C ALA A 73 3.89 -13.29 -0.37
N VAL A 74 3.76 -12.35 -1.31
CA VAL A 74 4.39 -12.43 -2.63
C VAL A 74 5.91 -12.38 -2.52
N ALA A 75 6.45 -11.46 -1.73
CA ALA A 75 7.89 -11.38 -1.48
C ALA A 75 8.45 -12.70 -0.92
N LYS A 76 7.77 -13.29 0.07
CA LYS A 76 8.10 -14.60 0.64
C LYS A 76 8.02 -15.73 -0.39
N SER A 77 7.03 -15.71 -1.29
CA SER A 77 6.90 -16.72 -2.35
C SER A 77 8.08 -16.70 -3.34
N ILE A 78 8.71 -15.54 -3.55
CA ILE A 78 9.85 -15.43 -4.47
C ILE A 78 11.22 -15.50 -3.79
N GLY A 79 11.25 -15.88 -2.50
CA GLY A 79 12.49 -16.13 -1.74
C GLY A 79 12.98 -14.98 -0.87
N ILE A 80 12.18 -13.93 -0.65
CA ILE A 80 12.51 -12.86 0.31
C ILE A 80 11.84 -13.22 1.64
N GLU A 81 12.55 -13.90 2.54
CA GLU A 81 11.98 -14.48 3.77
C GLU A 81 11.43 -13.44 4.75
N ASN A 82 12.16 -12.34 4.95
CA ASN A 82 11.83 -11.27 5.89
C ASN A 82 11.80 -9.91 5.17
N PRO A 83 10.84 -9.70 4.25
CA PRO A 83 10.81 -8.52 3.40
C PRO A 83 10.59 -7.25 4.22
N THR A 84 11.34 -6.20 3.91
CA THR A 84 11.10 -4.86 4.43
C THR A 84 9.88 -4.24 3.74
N VAL A 85 8.97 -3.67 4.54
CA VAL A 85 7.74 -3.03 4.07
C VAL A 85 7.80 -1.54 4.38
N GLY A 86 7.48 -0.71 3.38
CA GLY A 86 7.22 0.71 3.55
C GLY A 86 5.97 1.14 2.79
N ILE A 87 5.41 2.28 3.16
CA ILE A 87 4.14 2.78 2.63
C ILE A 87 4.41 4.10 1.94
N LEU A 88 4.05 4.21 0.66
CA LEU A 88 4.20 5.47 -0.06
C LEU A 88 3.30 6.53 0.56
N ASN A 89 3.84 7.73 0.77
CA ASN A 89 3.13 8.86 1.37
C ASN A 89 2.07 9.43 0.41
N VAL A 90 0.92 8.75 0.35
CA VAL A 90 -0.31 9.15 -0.32
C VAL A 90 -1.46 9.16 0.69
N ASP A 91 -2.62 9.66 0.30
CA ASP A 91 -3.82 9.68 1.14
C ASP A 91 -4.09 8.31 1.81
N GLY A 92 -4.31 8.32 3.13
CA GLY A 92 -4.53 7.10 3.90
C GLY A 92 -3.26 6.37 4.33
N ALA A 93 -2.06 6.82 3.93
CA ALA A 93 -0.80 6.16 4.28
C ALA A 93 -0.54 6.15 5.79
N GLN A 94 -0.82 7.26 6.49
CA GLN A 94 -0.58 7.33 7.94
C GLN A 94 -1.55 6.41 8.69
N MET A 95 -2.81 6.40 8.29
CA MET A 95 -3.81 5.51 8.88
C MET A 95 -3.48 4.03 8.62
N ALA A 96 -3.06 3.68 7.39
CA ALA A 96 -2.62 2.33 7.07
C ALA A 96 -1.38 1.92 7.87
N PHE A 97 -0.41 2.84 8.03
CA PHE A 97 0.79 2.62 8.83
C PHE A 97 0.45 2.34 10.30
N LYS A 98 -0.43 3.15 10.90
CA LYS A 98 -0.91 2.95 12.27
C LYS A 98 -1.65 1.62 12.44
N GLY A 99 -2.50 1.24 11.48
CA GLY A 99 -3.18 -0.05 11.46
C GLY A 99 -2.18 -1.22 11.43
N LEU A 100 -1.18 -1.15 10.55
CA LEU A 100 -0.11 -2.16 10.46
C LEU A 100 0.79 -2.17 11.72
N GLY A 101 1.03 -1.00 12.33
CA GLY A 101 1.72 -0.88 13.61
C GLY A 101 0.98 -1.59 14.74
N THR A 102 -0.34 -1.40 14.80
CA THR A 102 -1.21 -2.11 15.77
C THR A 102 -1.14 -3.62 15.57
N LEU A 103 -1.14 -4.11 14.32
CA LEU A 103 -0.96 -5.54 14.05
C LEU A 103 0.40 -6.04 14.50
N LYS A 104 1.47 -5.26 14.26
CA LYS A 104 2.83 -5.58 14.70
C LYS A 104 2.91 -5.72 16.22
N GLU A 105 2.36 -4.76 16.95
CA GLU A 105 2.30 -4.78 18.43
C GLU A 105 1.52 -6.00 18.95
N LYS A 106 0.49 -6.43 18.23
CA LYS A 106 -0.30 -7.63 18.51
C LYS A 106 0.33 -8.93 17.98
N GLY A 107 1.54 -8.88 17.44
CA GLY A 107 2.35 -10.06 17.09
C GLY A 107 2.37 -10.45 15.62
N TYR A 108 1.80 -9.65 14.70
CA TYR A 108 1.96 -9.90 13.26
C TYR A 108 3.42 -9.63 12.84
N PRO A 109 4.12 -10.58 12.18
CA PRO A 109 5.54 -10.47 11.88
C PRO A 109 5.81 -9.59 10.64
N ILE A 110 5.63 -8.28 10.78
CA ILE A 110 5.97 -7.28 9.76
C ILE A 110 7.29 -6.58 10.07
N ASN A 111 8.19 -6.59 9.08
CA ASN A 111 9.46 -5.87 9.15
C ASN A 111 9.34 -4.53 8.43
N PHE A 112 9.30 -3.44 9.20
CA PHE A 112 9.21 -2.10 8.63
C PHE A 112 10.58 -1.64 8.12
N GLY A 113 10.64 -1.32 6.84
CA GLY A 113 11.80 -0.64 6.24
C GLY A 113 11.77 0.86 6.51
N ALA A 114 12.82 1.56 6.09
CA ALA A 114 12.96 2.99 6.30
C ALA A 114 13.36 3.70 5.01
N SER A 115 12.99 4.98 4.93
CA SER A 115 13.49 5.92 3.92
C SER A 115 15.03 5.96 3.91
N VAL A 116 15.61 6.34 2.76
CA VAL A 116 17.06 6.52 2.61
C VAL A 116 17.60 7.75 3.37
N ARG A 117 16.71 8.59 3.91
CA ARG A 117 17.04 9.77 4.70
C ARG A 117 17.25 9.37 6.17
N GLN A 118 18.20 10.01 6.86
CA GLN A 118 18.55 9.64 8.25
C GLN A 118 17.39 9.79 9.25
N ASP A 119 16.56 10.81 9.09
CA ASP A 119 15.35 11.09 9.88
C ASP A 119 14.08 10.54 9.19
N GLY A 120 14.22 9.55 8.32
CA GLY A 120 13.12 8.96 7.56
C GLY A 120 12.56 7.70 8.21
N GLY A 121 11.24 7.56 8.23
CA GLY A 121 10.54 6.36 8.73
C GLY A 121 10.07 5.44 7.60
N SER A 122 9.06 4.63 7.89
CA SER A 122 8.44 3.69 6.95
C SER A 122 7.40 4.32 6.03
N ILE A 123 7.07 5.60 6.25
CA ILE A 123 6.35 6.44 5.30
C ILE A 123 7.35 6.97 4.27
N LEU A 124 7.25 6.47 3.04
CA LEU A 124 8.20 6.66 1.96
C LEU A 124 7.84 7.85 1.08
N ARG A 125 8.87 8.50 0.53
CA ARG A 125 8.75 9.54 -0.49
C ARG A 125 9.06 8.99 -1.88
N GLY A 126 8.81 9.82 -2.90
CA GLY A 126 9.19 9.52 -4.28
C GLY A 126 10.67 9.15 -4.44
N ASN A 127 11.57 9.82 -3.72
CA ASN A 127 13.01 9.52 -3.77
C ASN A 127 13.35 8.11 -3.26
N ASP A 128 12.63 7.62 -2.25
CA ASP A 128 12.88 6.31 -1.64
C ASP A 128 12.54 5.17 -2.60
N ILE A 129 11.45 5.32 -3.35
CA ILE A 129 11.04 4.33 -4.35
C ILE A 129 11.95 4.34 -5.58
N LEU A 130 12.54 5.49 -5.95
CA LEU A 130 13.56 5.55 -7.00
C LEU A 130 14.85 4.82 -6.57
N ALA A 131 15.15 4.82 -5.27
CA ALA A 131 16.34 4.19 -4.69
C ALA A 131 16.14 2.70 -4.32
N GLY A 132 14.91 2.20 -4.31
CA GLY A 132 14.58 0.86 -3.81
C GLY A 132 14.90 0.74 -2.32
N ALA A 133 14.34 1.65 -1.51
CA ALA A 133 14.58 1.71 -0.07
C ALA A 133 14.04 0.50 0.71
N VAL A 134 13.02 -0.16 0.17
CA VAL A 134 12.33 -1.32 0.78
C VAL A 134 12.11 -2.42 -0.25
N ASP A 135 11.82 -3.63 0.21
CA ASP A 135 11.46 -4.77 -0.65
C ASP A 135 10.03 -4.63 -1.18
N VAL A 136 9.10 -4.18 -0.33
CA VAL A 136 7.67 -4.01 -0.62
C VAL A 136 7.25 -2.57 -0.34
N CYS A 137 6.88 -1.84 -1.40
CA CYS A 137 6.27 -0.52 -1.32
C CYS A 137 4.75 -0.64 -1.44
N VAL A 138 4.05 -0.24 -0.39
CA VAL A 138 2.59 -0.27 -0.30
C VAL A 138 2.02 1.04 -0.83
N ALA A 139 1.02 0.96 -1.72
CA ALA A 139 0.26 2.08 -2.24
C ALA A 139 -1.20 1.66 -2.48
N ASP A 140 -2.09 2.64 -2.69
CA ASP A 140 -3.37 2.34 -3.30
C ASP A 140 -3.17 1.83 -4.74
N THR A 141 -4.14 1.06 -5.25
CA THR A 141 -4.00 0.40 -6.56
C THR A 141 -3.74 1.37 -7.70
N LEU A 142 -4.38 2.55 -7.70
CA LEU A 142 -4.27 3.49 -8.81
C LEU A 142 -2.88 4.12 -8.83
N THR A 143 -2.38 4.56 -7.68
CA THR A 143 -1.00 5.03 -7.56
C THR A 143 -0.03 3.93 -7.96
N GLY A 144 -0.18 2.71 -7.44
CA GLY A 144 0.68 1.59 -7.82
C GLY A 144 0.64 1.28 -9.32
N ASN A 145 -0.51 1.40 -9.97
CA ASN A 145 -0.65 1.24 -11.42
C ASN A 145 0.17 2.28 -12.19
N VAL A 146 0.13 3.55 -11.76
CA VAL A 146 0.94 4.63 -12.34
C VAL A 146 2.43 4.33 -12.15
N LEU A 147 2.85 3.89 -10.96
CA LEU A 147 4.25 3.54 -10.69
C LEU A 147 4.72 2.39 -11.57
N MET A 148 3.93 1.33 -11.74
CA MET A 148 4.28 0.21 -12.62
C MET A 148 4.60 0.70 -14.05
N LYS A 149 3.76 1.58 -14.60
CA LYS A 149 3.97 2.18 -15.93
C LYS A 149 5.22 3.04 -15.96
N MET A 150 5.31 3.99 -15.02
CA MET A 150 6.43 4.93 -14.94
C MET A 150 7.78 4.22 -14.89
N PHE A 151 7.93 3.21 -14.02
CA PHE A 151 9.19 2.50 -13.84
C PHE A 151 9.52 1.62 -15.05
N SER A 152 8.52 0.92 -15.60
CA SER A 152 8.74 -0.02 -16.70
C SER A 152 9.02 0.67 -18.05
N SER A 153 8.55 1.89 -18.24
CA SER A 153 8.77 2.69 -19.46
C SER A 153 9.72 3.89 -19.25
N PHE A 154 10.43 3.97 -18.12
CA PHE A 154 11.25 5.14 -17.77
C PHE A 154 12.32 5.46 -18.83
N THR A 155 12.98 4.44 -19.37
CA THR A 155 14.05 4.56 -20.37
C THR A 155 13.55 4.76 -21.80
N THR A 156 12.25 4.62 -22.04
CA THR A 156 11.64 4.70 -23.38
C THR A 156 10.81 5.95 -23.58
N GLY A 157 10.77 6.83 -22.58
CA GLY A 157 9.91 8.03 -22.58
C GLY A 157 8.41 7.71 -22.59
N GLY A 158 8.01 6.51 -22.15
CA GLY A 158 6.61 6.08 -22.14
C GLY A 158 6.11 5.39 -23.41
N SER A 159 6.96 5.20 -24.43
CA SER A 159 6.54 4.59 -25.71
C SER A 159 6.20 3.11 -25.59
N TYR A 160 6.95 2.36 -24.78
CA TYR A 160 6.68 0.97 -24.43
C TYR A 160 7.36 0.59 -23.11
N GLU A 161 6.92 -0.48 -22.47
CA GLU A 161 7.53 -0.98 -21.24
C GLU A 161 8.74 -1.86 -21.61
N SER A 162 9.95 -1.45 -21.22
CA SER A 162 11.20 -2.11 -21.61
C SER A 162 11.86 -2.90 -20.48
N MET A 163 11.47 -2.67 -19.22
CA MET A 163 12.06 -3.30 -18.04
C MET A 163 11.00 -3.64 -16.99
N GLY A 164 11.23 -4.69 -16.21
CA GLY A 164 10.33 -5.09 -15.12
C GLY A 164 9.69 -6.46 -15.34
N TRP A 165 8.68 -6.79 -14.53
CA TRP A 165 8.09 -8.12 -14.44
C TRP A 165 6.56 -8.12 -14.61
N GLY A 166 6.00 -7.12 -15.29
CA GLY A 166 4.56 -6.99 -15.47
C GLY A 166 3.78 -6.76 -14.16
N TYR A 167 2.46 -6.91 -14.25
CA TYR A 167 1.48 -6.57 -13.22
C TYR A 167 0.91 -7.84 -12.60
N GLY A 168 1.60 -8.42 -11.63
CA GLY A 168 1.24 -9.71 -11.04
C GLY A 168 2.37 -10.26 -10.20
N PRO A 169 2.15 -11.33 -9.42
CA PRO A 169 0.99 -12.22 -9.49
C PRO A 169 -0.27 -11.68 -8.81
N SER A 170 -1.43 -12.25 -9.17
CA SER A 170 -2.71 -12.01 -8.49
C SER A 170 -2.81 -12.72 -7.14
N VAL A 171 -3.45 -12.05 -6.20
CA VAL A 171 -3.58 -12.47 -4.79
C VAL A 171 -4.88 -11.96 -4.19
N GLY A 172 -5.41 -12.72 -3.25
CA GLY A 172 -6.60 -12.40 -2.48
C GLY A 172 -6.87 -13.50 -1.44
N GLU A 173 -7.67 -13.19 -0.43
CA GLU A 173 -8.11 -14.17 0.55
C GLU A 173 -8.95 -15.27 -0.14
N GLY A 174 -8.54 -16.53 0.03
CA GLY A 174 -9.19 -17.67 -0.64
C GLY A 174 -8.91 -17.77 -2.15
N TRP A 175 -8.09 -16.87 -2.72
CA TRP A 175 -7.74 -16.90 -4.13
C TRP A 175 -6.58 -17.88 -4.41
N ASN A 176 -6.83 -18.86 -5.27
CA ASN A 176 -5.91 -19.97 -5.55
C ASN A 176 -5.31 -19.96 -6.97
N ARG A 177 -5.55 -18.90 -7.76
CA ARG A 177 -5.04 -18.78 -9.13
C ARG A 177 -3.88 -17.80 -9.20
N ILE A 178 -2.79 -18.15 -9.87
CA ILE A 178 -1.64 -17.24 -10.04
C ILE A 178 -1.69 -16.66 -11.44
N ILE A 179 -2.23 -15.44 -11.55
CA ILE A 179 -2.42 -14.76 -12.84
C ILE A 179 -1.70 -13.42 -12.81
N SER A 180 -0.82 -13.20 -13.77
CA SER A 180 -0.15 -11.92 -13.99
C SER A 180 -0.65 -11.27 -15.26
N ILE A 181 -0.62 -9.94 -15.29
CA ILE A 181 -1.03 -9.15 -16.44
C ILE A 181 0.19 -8.49 -17.09
N ILE A 182 0.19 -8.44 -18.42
CA ILE A 182 1.08 -7.59 -19.21
C ILE A 182 0.26 -6.57 -19.97
N SER A 183 0.85 -5.41 -20.23
CA SER A 183 0.27 -4.39 -21.09
C SER A 183 0.45 -4.77 -22.56
N ARG A 184 -0.40 -4.23 -23.43
CA ARG A 184 -0.15 -4.25 -24.89
C ARG A 184 1.16 -3.55 -25.26
N ALA A 185 1.62 -2.64 -24.40
CA ALA A 185 2.89 -1.94 -24.54
C ALA A 185 4.08 -2.70 -23.92
N SER A 186 3.87 -3.90 -23.35
CA SER A 186 4.96 -4.68 -22.76
C SER A 186 5.88 -5.24 -23.84
N GLY A 187 7.14 -4.79 -23.83
CA GLY A 187 8.18 -5.35 -24.68
C GLY A 187 8.61 -6.76 -24.22
N ALA A 188 9.34 -7.46 -25.09
CA ALA A 188 9.81 -8.82 -24.82
C ALA A 188 10.51 -9.01 -23.46
N PRO A 189 11.35 -8.07 -22.95
CA PRO A 189 11.96 -8.22 -21.62
C PRO A 189 10.93 -8.24 -20.49
N VAL A 190 9.88 -7.40 -20.57
CA VAL A 190 8.82 -7.34 -19.55
C VAL A 190 7.97 -8.61 -19.58
N ILE A 191 7.67 -9.13 -20.78
CA ILE A 191 6.95 -10.39 -20.94
C ILE A 191 7.75 -11.55 -20.34
N ALA A 192 9.05 -11.63 -20.63
CA ALA A 192 9.93 -12.64 -20.05
C ALA A 192 10.00 -12.52 -18.51
N GLY A 193 10.11 -11.29 -17.99
CA GLY A 193 10.05 -11.02 -16.55
C GLY A 193 8.71 -11.46 -15.94
N ALA A 194 7.58 -11.16 -16.56
CA ALA A 194 6.27 -11.57 -16.07
C ALA A 194 6.12 -13.10 -15.99
N LEU A 195 6.59 -13.82 -17.02
CA LEU A 195 6.61 -15.28 -17.02
C LEU A 195 7.50 -15.84 -15.89
N GLU A 196 8.70 -15.30 -15.74
CA GLU A 196 9.64 -15.70 -14.70
C GLU A 196 9.12 -15.44 -13.28
N TYR A 197 8.55 -14.26 -13.05
CA TYR A 197 8.00 -13.88 -11.76
C TYR A 197 6.78 -14.73 -11.39
N THR A 198 5.89 -14.98 -12.35
CA THR A 198 4.73 -15.87 -12.19
C THR A 198 5.18 -17.29 -11.86
N ALA A 199 6.18 -17.81 -12.57
CA ALA A 199 6.73 -19.14 -12.33
C ALA A 199 7.37 -19.27 -10.93
N ARG A 200 8.12 -18.24 -10.49
CA ARG A 200 8.68 -18.21 -9.12
C ARG A 200 7.60 -18.20 -8.06
N ALA A 201 6.58 -17.36 -8.21
CA ALA A 201 5.47 -17.30 -7.26
C ALA A 201 4.73 -18.64 -7.17
N ALA A 202 4.53 -19.32 -8.30
CA ALA A 202 3.95 -20.66 -8.33
C ALA A 202 4.83 -21.70 -7.64
N ALA A 203 6.13 -21.75 -7.96
CA ALA A 203 7.08 -22.64 -7.31
C ALA A 203 7.20 -22.38 -5.79
N GLY A 204 7.05 -21.12 -5.38
CA GLY A 204 7.03 -20.66 -4.00
C GLY A 204 5.72 -20.91 -3.24
N ARG A 205 4.75 -21.57 -3.88
CA ARG A 205 3.42 -21.87 -3.31
C ARG A 205 2.72 -20.61 -2.79
N LEU A 206 2.63 -19.59 -3.66
CA LEU A 206 2.08 -18.27 -3.31
C LEU A 206 0.75 -18.33 -2.55
N SER A 207 -0.22 -19.14 -3.01
CA SER A 207 -1.53 -19.23 -2.34
C SER A 207 -1.43 -19.72 -0.89
N GLU A 208 -0.49 -20.63 -0.59
CA GLU A 208 -0.22 -21.06 0.79
C GLU A 208 0.42 -19.94 1.61
N LYS A 209 1.32 -19.14 1.01
CA LYS A 209 1.91 -17.98 1.67
C LYS A 209 0.88 -16.90 1.98
N VAL A 210 -0.03 -16.62 1.04
CA VAL A 210 -1.13 -15.67 1.26
C VAL A 210 -2.02 -16.15 2.41
N ALA A 211 -2.42 -17.42 2.41
CA ALA A 211 -3.22 -17.98 3.50
C ALA A 211 -2.52 -17.88 4.87
N ALA A 212 -1.21 -18.15 4.91
CA ALA A 212 -0.41 -18.05 6.14
C ALA A 212 -0.30 -16.61 6.66
N GLU A 213 0.00 -15.63 5.80
CA GLU A 213 0.09 -14.23 6.23
C GLU A 213 -1.27 -13.69 6.71
N ILE A 214 -2.37 -14.07 6.05
CA ILE A 214 -3.73 -13.69 6.50
C ILE A 214 -4.04 -14.33 7.85
N ALA A 215 -3.70 -15.61 8.05
CA ALA A 215 -3.95 -16.28 9.32
C ALA A 215 -3.20 -15.62 10.49
N GLU A 216 -1.92 -15.28 10.29
CA GLU A 216 -1.13 -14.56 11.30
C GLU A 216 -1.66 -13.14 11.53
N ALA A 217 -2.08 -12.42 10.48
CA ALA A 217 -2.68 -11.10 10.63
C ALA A 217 -4.02 -11.16 11.40
N LYS A 218 -4.88 -12.15 11.10
CA LYS A 218 -6.15 -12.37 11.81
C LYS A 218 -5.92 -12.73 13.27
N LYS A 219 -4.92 -13.56 13.57
CA LYS A 219 -4.50 -13.86 14.95
C LYS A 219 -4.05 -12.60 15.70
N ALA A 220 -3.42 -11.65 15.00
CA ALA A 220 -3.07 -10.33 15.52
C ALA A 220 -4.25 -9.31 15.53
N GLY A 221 -5.47 -9.74 15.18
CA GLY A 221 -6.67 -8.90 15.23
C GLY A 221 -6.91 -8.05 13.99
N LEU A 222 -6.56 -8.54 12.80
CA LEU A 222 -6.83 -7.87 11.51
C LEU A 222 -8.26 -7.34 11.40
N ASP A 223 -9.27 -8.17 11.67
CA ASP A 223 -10.67 -7.79 11.47
C ASP A 223 -11.03 -6.54 12.30
N ALA A 224 -10.62 -6.49 13.57
CA ALA A 224 -10.83 -5.33 14.44
C ALA A 224 -10.07 -4.08 13.99
N VAL A 225 -8.85 -4.25 13.43
CA VAL A 225 -8.10 -3.13 12.86
C VAL A 225 -8.82 -2.58 11.63
N LEU A 226 -9.30 -3.45 10.73
CA LEU A 226 -10.00 -3.01 9.52
C LEU A 226 -11.35 -2.34 9.86
N GLU A 227 -12.10 -2.86 10.83
CA GLU A 227 -13.32 -2.21 11.33
C GLU A 227 -13.05 -0.81 11.88
N GLY A 228 -11.94 -0.63 12.61
CA GLY A 228 -11.53 0.68 13.13
C GLY A 228 -11.09 1.69 12.06
N LEU A 229 -10.70 1.20 10.87
CA LEU A 229 -10.32 2.01 9.72
C LEU A 229 -11.50 2.31 8.77
N ALA A 230 -12.67 1.72 9.03
CA ALA A 230 -13.85 2.03 8.26
C ALA A 230 -14.16 3.53 8.39
N PRO A 231 -14.54 4.21 7.28
CA PRO A 231 -14.94 5.60 7.35
C PRO A 231 -16.08 5.72 8.36
N LYS A 232 -15.85 6.50 9.43
CA LYS A 232 -16.90 6.79 10.40
C LYS A 232 -18.03 7.50 9.63
N PRO A 233 -19.30 7.15 9.88
CA PRO A 233 -20.41 7.94 9.37
C PRO A 233 -20.13 9.40 9.73
N ALA A 234 -20.37 10.33 8.79
CA ALA A 234 -20.31 11.74 9.10
C ALA A 234 -21.21 11.97 10.32
N ALA A 235 -20.61 12.08 11.51
CA ALA A 235 -21.32 12.57 12.66
C ALA A 235 -21.87 13.92 12.23
N ALA A 236 -23.17 14.16 12.46
CA ALA A 236 -23.80 15.44 12.17
C ALA A 236 -22.80 16.53 12.55
N GLU A 237 -22.42 17.35 11.56
CA GLU A 237 -21.39 18.37 11.73
C GLU A 237 -21.79 19.23 12.94
N GLU A 238 -21.25 18.90 14.11
CA GLU A 238 -21.23 19.84 15.21
C GLU A 238 -20.40 20.99 14.67
N GLU A 239 -21.03 22.15 14.52
CA GLU A 239 -20.40 23.37 14.07
C GLU A 239 -19.44 23.80 15.18
N VAL A 240 -18.23 23.23 15.16
CA VAL A 240 -17.16 23.58 16.09
C VAL A 240 -16.58 24.92 15.62
N THR A 241 -16.83 25.96 16.40
CA THR A 241 -16.26 27.28 16.14
C THR A 241 -14.80 27.32 16.56
N ALA A 242 -13.93 27.81 15.68
CA ALA A 242 -12.52 28.01 16.00
C ALA A 242 -12.35 28.96 17.21
N PRO A 243 -11.45 28.65 18.16
CA PRO A 243 -11.04 29.58 19.21
C PRO A 243 -10.45 30.88 18.60
N PRO A 244 -10.27 31.95 19.40
CA PRO A 244 -9.60 33.15 18.94
C PRO A 244 -8.24 32.84 18.30
N ALA A 245 -8.03 33.34 17.08
CA ALA A 245 -6.81 33.07 16.33
C ALA A 245 -5.57 33.53 17.09
N GLU A 246 -4.54 32.71 17.06
CA GLU A 246 -3.23 32.99 17.63
C GLU A 246 -2.11 32.57 16.67
N PHE A 247 -0.89 33.00 16.96
CA PHE A 247 0.27 32.66 16.14
C PHE A 247 0.64 31.17 16.32
N THR A 248 0.73 30.44 15.21
CA THR A 248 1.06 29.01 15.17
C THR A 248 2.45 28.81 14.57
N ASP A 249 3.43 28.52 15.43
CA ASP A 249 4.84 28.36 15.08
C ASP A 249 5.33 26.92 15.09
N GLU A 250 4.58 26.01 15.72
CA GLU A 250 4.93 24.59 15.81
C GLU A 250 4.07 23.72 14.87
N GLU A 251 4.67 22.65 14.36
CA GLU A 251 4.05 21.71 13.42
C GLU A 251 3.97 20.30 14.00
N ILE A 252 2.75 19.78 14.18
CA ILE A 252 2.49 18.40 14.58
C ILE A 252 2.30 17.56 13.31
N GLY A 253 3.26 16.67 13.05
CA GLY A 253 3.22 15.71 11.94
C GLY A 253 2.54 14.38 12.29
N GLY A 254 2.48 13.48 11.31
CA GLY A 254 1.92 12.13 11.50
C GLY A 254 0.42 12.01 11.27
N VAL A 255 -0.26 13.14 11.02
CA VAL A 255 -1.68 13.18 10.66
C VAL A 255 -1.89 12.83 9.19
N ASP A 256 -3.01 12.15 8.89
CA ASP A 256 -3.40 11.85 7.52
C ASP A 256 -4.18 13.01 6.89
N VAL A 257 -4.01 13.22 5.58
CA VAL A 257 -4.71 14.26 4.82
C VAL A 257 -6.23 14.07 4.87
N LEU A 258 -6.70 12.83 4.98
CA LEU A 258 -8.14 12.52 5.03
C LEU A 258 -8.79 12.87 6.37
N SER A 259 -7.98 13.10 7.43
CA SER A 259 -8.47 13.33 8.79
C SER A 259 -7.95 14.61 9.45
N ILE A 260 -7.15 15.41 8.72
CA ILE A 260 -6.49 16.59 9.27
C ILE A 260 -7.48 17.62 9.80
N GLU A 261 -8.57 17.86 9.07
CA GLU A 261 -9.62 18.81 9.47
C GLU A 261 -10.36 18.35 10.74
N ASP A 262 -10.58 17.04 10.88
CA ASP A 262 -11.22 16.49 12.07
C ASP A 262 -10.28 16.60 13.29
N GLY A 263 -8.98 16.38 13.10
CA GLY A 263 -7.96 16.60 14.14
C GLY A 263 -7.92 18.05 14.61
N VAL A 264 -7.98 19.02 13.68
CA VAL A 264 -8.09 20.45 14.00
C VAL A 264 -9.35 20.74 14.82
N LYS A 265 -10.50 20.20 14.41
CA LYS A 265 -11.76 20.37 15.15
C LYS A 265 -11.70 19.79 16.56
N VAL A 266 -10.99 18.67 16.78
CA VAL A 266 -10.81 18.12 18.13
C VAL A 266 -10.03 19.08 19.03
N LEU A 267 -8.99 19.74 18.52
CA LEU A 267 -8.26 20.76 19.27
C LEU A 267 -9.13 21.98 19.58
N TRP A 268 -9.95 22.41 18.60
CA TRP A 268 -10.88 23.52 18.80
C TRP A 268 -11.91 23.24 19.92
N LYS A 269 -12.41 22.00 20.03
CA LYS A 269 -13.31 21.59 21.13
C LYS A 269 -12.65 21.71 22.51
N GLU A 270 -11.33 21.57 22.58
CA GLU A 270 -10.53 21.73 23.79
C GLU A 270 -10.03 23.19 23.99
N GLY A 271 -10.49 24.13 23.15
CA GLY A 271 -10.14 25.54 23.24
C GLY A 271 -8.75 25.90 22.71
N ILE A 272 -8.09 24.99 22.00
CA ILE A 272 -6.77 25.21 21.39
C ILE A 272 -6.96 25.66 19.94
N TYR A 273 -6.44 26.83 19.58
CA TYR A 273 -6.44 27.26 18.19
C TYR A 273 -5.43 26.42 17.40
N ALA A 274 -5.87 25.92 16.25
CA ALA A 274 -5.06 25.07 15.39
C ALA A 274 -5.47 25.28 13.93
N GLU A 275 -4.52 25.10 13.02
CA GLU A 275 -4.73 25.21 11.57
C GLU A 275 -4.19 23.98 10.85
N SER A 276 -4.87 23.51 9.82
CA SER A 276 -4.33 22.49 8.92
C SER A 276 -3.34 23.11 7.95
N SER A 277 -2.25 22.41 7.66
CA SER A 277 -1.24 22.86 6.70
C SER A 277 -0.54 21.69 6.00
N MET A 278 0.23 22.01 4.97
CA MET A 278 1.07 21.05 4.24
C MET A 278 2.53 21.39 4.51
N GLY A 279 3.16 20.62 5.40
CA GLY A 279 4.58 20.73 5.71
C GLY A 279 5.45 20.07 4.64
N CYS A 280 6.77 20.17 4.78
CA CYS A 280 7.73 19.59 3.82
C CYS A 280 7.67 18.06 3.71
N THR A 281 7.02 17.39 4.67
CA THR A 281 7.01 15.93 4.79
C THR A 281 5.62 15.31 4.69
N GLY A 282 4.58 16.14 4.57
CA GLY A 282 3.19 15.71 4.53
C GLY A 282 2.25 16.69 5.25
N PRO A 283 1.00 16.28 5.48
CA PRO A 283 0.02 17.04 6.25
C PRO A 283 0.52 17.28 7.69
N VAL A 284 0.30 18.50 8.21
CA VAL A 284 0.67 18.89 9.59
C VAL A 284 -0.43 19.75 10.21
N ILE A 285 -0.62 19.64 11.52
CA ILE A 285 -1.47 20.54 12.30
C ILE A 285 -0.57 21.58 12.96
N LYS A 286 -0.86 22.87 12.73
CA LYS A 286 -0.11 23.99 13.31
C LYS A 286 -0.77 24.46 14.60
N VAL A 287 0.04 24.65 15.63
CA VAL A 287 -0.38 25.15 16.96
C VAL A 287 0.65 26.15 17.50
N ALA A 288 0.28 26.94 18.50
CA ALA A 288 1.24 27.76 19.24
C ALA A 288 2.14 26.87 20.12
N GLU A 289 3.42 27.24 20.27
CA GLU A 289 4.42 26.51 21.09
C GLU A 289 3.89 26.09 22.48
N LYS A 290 3.21 27.02 23.18
CA LYS A 290 2.61 26.78 24.51
C LYS A 290 1.56 25.66 24.56
N HIS A 291 0.99 25.26 23.42
CA HIS A 291 -0.04 24.24 23.30
C HIS A 291 0.48 22.92 22.72
N LEU A 292 1.74 22.85 22.27
CA LEU A 292 2.30 21.71 21.56
C LEU A 292 2.10 20.38 22.30
N GLU A 293 2.62 20.25 23.52
CA GLU A 293 2.53 19.01 24.30
C GLU A 293 1.08 18.57 24.55
N ARG A 294 0.20 19.54 24.85
CA ARG A 294 -1.21 19.25 25.13
C ARG A 294 -1.96 18.86 23.86
N ALA A 295 -1.68 19.52 22.74
CA ALA A 295 -2.28 19.20 21.45
C ALA A 295 -1.85 17.81 20.97
N GLU A 296 -0.58 17.45 21.11
CA GLU A 296 -0.09 16.10 20.81
C GLU A 296 -0.80 15.04 21.64
N GLN A 297 -0.97 15.28 22.95
CA GLN A 297 -1.69 14.36 23.83
C GLN A 297 -3.13 14.16 23.36
N ILE A 298 -3.86 15.25 23.09
CA ILE A 298 -5.26 15.21 22.66
C ILE A 298 -5.39 14.46 21.33
N LEU A 299 -4.54 14.79 20.34
CA LEU A 299 -4.58 14.15 19.02
C LEU A 299 -4.24 12.66 19.11
N LYS A 300 -3.32 12.26 19.99
CA LYS A 300 -2.95 10.86 20.20
C LYS A 300 -4.08 10.08 20.89
N GLU A 301 -4.71 10.65 21.91
CA GLU A 301 -5.87 10.06 22.59
C GLU A 301 -7.07 9.92 21.65
N ALA A 302 -7.30 10.90 20.78
CA ALA A 302 -8.34 10.87 19.75
C ALA A 302 -7.97 10.00 18.53
N GLY A 303 -6.71 9.58 18.44
CA GLY A 303 -6.22 8.63 17.45
C GLY A 303 -5.81 9.22 16.10
N TYR A 304 -5.62 10.54 15.99
CA TYR A 304 -5.20 11.23 14.76
C TYR A 304 -3.69 11.18 14.48
N ILE A 305 -2.88 10.97 15.53
CA ILE A 305 -1.44 10.73 15.45
C ILE A 305 -1.02 9.48 16.24
#